data_AF-A0A6M0IZX9-F1
#
_entry.id   AF-A0A6M0IZX9-F1
#
_cell.length_a   1.000
_cell.length_b   1.000
_cell.length_c   1.000
_cell.angle_alpha   90.00
_cell.angle_beta   90.00
_cell.angle_gamma   90.00
#
_symmetry.space_group_name_H-M   'P 1'
#
loop_
_entity.id
_entity.type
_entity.pdbx_description
1 polymer ?
#
loop_
_entity_poly.entity_id
_entity_poly.type
_entity_poly.pdbx_seq_one_letter_code
_entity_poly.pdbx_strand_id
1 'polypeptide(L)'
;MKKLLFICSQNKLRSPTAEAVFSEYEGFETDSAGLDRHAEVPLSTEAIQWADMIFVMEKTHKSKLSKNFQPFLKDKKIICLDIPDEYEYMEPALIELLKQKVLPILKIKK
;
A
#
# COMPACT_ATOMS: atom_id res chain seq x y z
N MET A 1 -5.93 -12.02 -11.65
CA MET A 1 -5.60 -10.60 -11.43
C MET A 1 -4.62 -10.54 -10.28
N LYS A 2 -3.73 -9.55 -10.24
CA LYS A 2 -2.68 -9.44 -9.22
C LYS A 2 -3.14 -8.52 -8.09
N LYS A 3 -2.99 -8.96 -6.85
CA LYS A 3 -3.57 -8.31 -5.67
C LYS A 3 -2.57 -7.40 -4.99
N LEU A 4 -2.86 -6.11 -4.94
CA LEU A 4 -1.99 -5.06 -4.40
C LEU A 4 -2.60 -4.51 -3.12
N LEU A 5 -1.85 -4.57 -2.02
CA LEU A 5 -2.26 -4.00 -0.74
C LEU A 5 -1.40 -2.79 -0.41
N PHE A 6 -2.03 -1.64 -0.22
CA PHE A 6 -1.34 -0.40 0.16
C PHE A 6 -1.53 -0.10 1.64
N ILE A 7 -0.44 0.23 2.34
CA ILE A 7 -0.44 0.37 3.79
C ILE A 7 0.22 1.70 4.21
N CYS A 8 -0.50 2.49 5.01
CA CYS A 8 0.04 3.63 5.75
C CYS A 8 -0.29 3.53 7.26
N SER A 9 -0.22 4.63 8.00
CA SER A 9 -0.56 4.66 9.43
C SER A 9 -2.06 4.50 9.68
N GLN A 10 -2.87 5.49 9.27
CA GLN A 10 -4.30 5.57 9.64
C GLN A 10 -5.28 5.12 8.56
N ASN A 11 -4.81 4.78 7.35
CA ASN A 11 -5.67 4.49 6.20
C ASN A 11 -6.62 5.66 5.82
N LYS A 12 -6.07 6.87 5.68
CA LYS A 12 -6.87 8.07 5.34
C LYS A 12 -6.44 8.78 4.06
N LEU A 13 -5.13 9.01 3.91
CA LEU A 13 -4.60 9.88 2.86
C LEU A 13 -3.86 9.04 1.81
N ARG A 14 -2.64 8.60 2.14
CA ARG A 14 -1.71 7.98 1.19
C ARG A 14 -2.15 6.61 0.66
N SER A 15 -2.58 5.71 1.55
CA SER A 15 -2.96 4.34 1.13
C SER A 15 -4.30 4.28 0.41
N PRO A 16 -5.36 5.01 0.82
CA PRO A 16 -6.60 5.05 0.05
C PRO A 16 -6.42 5.74 -1.31
N THR A 17 -5.57 6.77 -1.40
CA THR A 17 -5.23 7.39 -2.70
C THR A 17 -4.58 6.36 -3.64
N ALA A 18 -3.65 5.55 -3.13
CA ALA A 18 -3.02 4.51 -3.95
C ALA A 18 -4.02 3.45 -4.40
N GLU A 19 -4.89 2.97 -3.51
CA GLU A 19 -5.96 2.06 -3.87
C GLU A 19 -6.84 2.62 -4.98
N ALA A 20 -7.40 3.82 -4.79
CA ALA A 20 -8.26 4.47 -5.78
C ALA A 20 -7.58 4.57 -7.14
N VAL A 21 -6.33 5.04 -7.18
CA VAL A 21 -5.56 5.23 -8.42
C VAL A 21 -5.26 3.91 -9.12
N PHE A 22 -4.86 2.86 -8.39
CA PHE A 22 -4.46 1.60 -9.01
C PHE A 22 -5.65 0.67 -9.29
N SER A 23 -6.81 0.91 -8.69
CA SER A 23 -8.05 0.20 -8.99
C SER A 23 -8.52 0.40 -10.44
N GLU A 24 -8.12 1.52 -11.06
CA GLU A 24 -8.45 1.86 -12.45
C GLU A 24 -7.63 1.07 -13.49
N TYR A 25 -6.58 0.36 -13.08
CA TYR A 25 -5.71 -0.37 -13.99
C TYR A 25 -6.17 -1.82 -14.17
N GLU A 26 -6.34 -2.23 -15.42
CA GLU A 26 -6.70 -3.61 -15.74
C GLU A 26 -5.66 -4.62 -15.22
N GLY A 27 -6.17 -5.76 -14.73
CA GLY A 27 -5.34 -6.87 -14.26
C GLY A 27 -4.93 -6.78 -12.80
N PHE A 28 -5.32 -5.72 -12.07
CA PHE A 28 -5.14 -5.62 -10.63
C PHE A 28 -6.43 -5.66 -9.84
N GLU A 29 -6.32 -6.18 -8.64
CA GLU A 29 -7.26 -5.92 -7.56
C GLU A 29 -6.48 -5.16 -6.48
N THR A 30 -7.06 -4.09 -5.94
CA THR A 30 -6.39 -3.23 -4.98
C THR A 30 -7.18 -3.14 -3.70
N ASP A 31 -6.47 -3.04 -2.59
CA ASP A 31 -7.04 -2.80 -1.26
C ASP A 31 -6.07 -1.93 -0.45
N SER A 32 -6.55 -1.29 0.61
CA SER A 32 -5.72 -0.53 1.52
C SER A 32 -6.06 -0.70 2.99
N ALA A 33 -5.04 -0.56 3.84
CA ALA A 33 -5.19 -0.68 5.28
C ALA A 33 -4.21 0.20 6.06
N GLY A 34 -4.44 0.32 7.36
CA GLY A 34 -3.62 1.10 8.28
C GLY A 34 -2.99 0.23 9.36
N LEU A 35 -1.73 0.51 9.71
CA LEU A 35 -1.00 -0.23 10.74
C LEU A 35 -1.34 0.21 12.17
N ASP A 36 -1.93 1.39 12.35
CA ASP A 36 -2.31 1.88 13.65
C ASP A 36 -3.65 1.26 14.10
N ARG A 37 -3.80 1.05 15.40
CA ARG A 37 -5.00 0.44 16.00
C ARG A 37 -6.28 1.23 15.77
N HIS A 38 -6.16 2.52 15.48
CA HIS A 38 -7.25 3.46 15.22
C HIS A 38 -7.31 3.86 13.74
N ALA A 39 -6.70 3.09 12.85
CA ALA A 39 -6.90 3.26 11.42
C ALA A 39 -8.38 3.07 11.05
N GLU A 40 -8.83 3.75 10.00
CA GLU A 40 -10.20 3.61 9.50
C GLU A 40 -10.47 2.17 9.05
N VAL A 41 -9.52 1.60 8.30
CA VAL A 41 -9.46 0.17 8.01
C VAL A 41 -8.17 -0.39 8.62
N PRO A 42 -8.22 -1.01 9.82
CA PRO A 42 -7.07 -1.65 10.43
C PRO A 42 -6.56 -2.83 9.60
N LEU A 43 -5.24 -2.99 9.52
CA LEU A 43 -4.63 -4.12 8.83
C LEU A 43 -5.00 -5.44 9.51
N SER A 44 -5.59 -6.33 8.72
CA SER A 44 -5.95 -7.69 9.14
C SER A 44 -5.00 -8.74 8.54
N THR A 45 -4.98 -9.92 9.15
CA THR A 45 -4.23 -11.07 8.64
C THR A 45 -4.76 -11.55 7.30
N GLU A 46 -6.06 -11.44 7.08
CA GLU A 46 -6.75 -11.84 5.86
C GLU A 46 -6.33 -10.94 4.70
N ALA A 47 -6.19 -9.62 4.92
CA ALA A 47 -5.71 -8.69 3.93
C ALA A 47 -4.26 -9.02 3.49
N ILE A 48 -3.38 -9.34 4.45
CA ILE A 48 -2.00 -9.76 4.16
C ILE A 48 -2.00 -11.05 3.34
N GLN A 49 -2.81 -12.04 3.74
CA GLN A 49 -2.90 -13.32 3.05
C GLN A 49 -3.46 -13.18 1.63
N TRP A 50 -4.43 -12.28 1.44
CA TRP A 50 -5.02 -11.98 0.13
C TRP A 50 -4.02 -11.34 -0.83
N ALA A 51 -3.16 -10.44 -0.34
CA ALA A 51 -2.27 -9.66 -1.20
C ALA A 51 -1.12 -10.48 -1.83
N ASP A 52 -0.85 -10.28 -3.12
CA ASP A 52 0.36 -10.79 -3.77
C ASP A 52 1.55 -9.85 -3.52
N MET A 53 1.26 -8.56 -3.45
CA MET A 53 2.25 -7.50 -3.23
C MET A 53 1.74 -6.51 -2.19
N ILE A 54 2.62 -6.15 -1.27
CA ILE A 54 2.32 -5.21 -0.19
C ILE A 54 3.22 -3.98 -0.35
N PHE A 55 2.60 -2.82 -0.47
CA PHE A 55 3.28 -1.54 -0.56
C PHE A 55 3.09 -0.77 0.74
N VAL A 56 4.19 -0.30 1.30
CA VAL A 56 4.18 0.54 2.51
C VAL A 56 4.74 1.92 2.18
N MET A 57 4.18 2.97 2.79
CA MET A 57 4.62 4.34 2.45
C MET A 57 6.02 4.66 2.97
N GLU A 58 6.41 4.13 4.13
CA GLU A 58 7.65 4.53 4.82
C GLU A 58 8.34 3.32 5.44
N LYS A 59 9.63 3.44 5.74
CA LYS A 59 10.42 2.38 6.39
C LYS A 59 9.86 2.03 7.77
N THR A 60 9.32 3.01 8.49
CA THR A 60 8.65 2.84 9.78
C THR A 60 7.45 1.90 9.68
N HIS A 61 6.64 2.02 8.62
CA HIS A 61 5.54 1.10 8.32
C HIS A 61 6.06 -0.31 8.07
N LYS A 62 7.13 -0.48 7.28
CA LYS A 62 7.75 -1.80 7.06
C LYS A 62 8.16 -2.45 8.38
N SER A 63 8.84 -1.71 9.26
CA SER A 63 9.27 -2.20 10.57
C SER A 63 8.08 -2.58 11.47
N LYS A 64 7.04 -1.75 11.53
CA LYS A 64 5.80 -2.05 12.28
C LYS A 64 5.12 -3.32 11.73
N LEU A 65 4.98 -3.42 10.41
CA LEU A 65 4.40 -4.58 9.73
C LEU A 65 5.17 -5.86 10.06
N SER A 66 6.50 -5.84 9.89
CA SER A 66 7.35 -6.98 10.20
C SER A 66 7.33 -7.35 11.68
N LYS A 67 7.21 -6.39 12.60
CA LYS A 67 7.14 -6.68 14.04
C LYS A 67 5.82 -7.35 14.44
N ASN A 68 4.70 -6.89 13.88
CA ASN A 68 3.37 -7.31 14.32
C ASN A 68 2.82 -8.51 13.53
N PHE A 69 3.25 -8.71 12.29
CA PHE A 69 2.69 -9.70 11.38
C PHE A 69 3.73 -10.67 10.78
N GLN A 70 4.94 -10.74 11.35
CA GLN A 70 6.05 -11.57 10.85
C GLN A 70 5.66 -12.95 10.30
N PRO A 71 4.81 -13.76 10.99
CA PRO A 71 4.48 -15.10 10.53
C PRO A 71 3.73 -15.12 9.20
N PHE A 72 2.96 -14.07 8.90
CA PHE A 72 2.10 -13.96 7.72
C PHE A 72 2.82 -13.36 6.50
N LEU A 73 4.07 -12.92 6.67
CA LEU A 73 4.82 -12.18 5.64
C LEU A 73 5.83 -13.03 4.87
N LYS A 74 6.04 -14.31 5.24
CA LYS A 74 7.15 -15.14 4.72
C LYS A 74 7.21 -15.21 3.20
N ASP A 75 6.05 -15.25 2.53
CA ASP A 75 5.96 -15.37 1.07
C ASP A 75 5.46 -14.09 0.38
N LYS A 76 5.42 -12.97 1.12
CA LYS A 76 4.86 -11.72 0.64
C LYS A 76 5.93 -10.76 0.15
N LYS A 77 5.70 -10.17 -1.03
CA LYS A 77 6.60 -9.15 -1.58
C LYS A 77 6.27 -7.78 -0.97
N ILE A 78 7.09 -7.34 -0.02
CA ILE A 78 6.92 -6.05 0.68
C ILE A 78 7.84 -4.99 0.08
N ILE A 79 7.26 -3.88 -0.35
CA ILE A 79 7.95 -2.78 -1.03
C ILE A 79 7.69 -1.48 -0.28
N CYS A 80 8.76 -0.76 0.07
CA CYS A 80 8.66 0.57 0.65
C CYS A 80 8.71 1.60 -0.47
N LEU A 81 7.68 2.45 -0.56
CA LEU A 81 7.61 3.52 -1.54
C LEU A 81 8.45 4.73 -1.13
N ASP A 82 8.71 4.93 0.16
CA ASP A 82 9.46 6.10 0.67
C ASP A 82 8.76 7.41 0.26
N ILE A 83 7.48 7.52 0.65
CA ILE A 83 6.58 8.66 0.43
C ILE A 83 6.27 9.29 1.81
N PRO A 84 6.68 10.56 2.04
CA PRO A 84 6.46 11.24 3.32
C PRO A 84 4.97 11.49 3.61
N ASP A 85 4.63 11.75 4.89
CA ASP A 85 3.27 12.01 5.35
C ASP A 85 2.90 13.51 5.30
N GLU A 86 2.98 14.09 4.11
CA GLU A 86 2.79 15.54 3.89
C GLU A 86 1.73 15.84 2.81
N TYR A 87 0.96 14.83 2.41
CA TYR A 87 0.01 14.91 1.31
C TYR A 87 -1.43 14.72 1.77
N GLU A 88 -2.33 15.44 1.13
CA GLU A 88 -3.77 15.28 1.29
C GLU A 88 -4.31 14.12 0.44
N TYR A 89 -5.50 13.64 0.79
CA TYR A 89 -6.19 12.59 0.02
C TYR A 89 -6.42 13.06 -1.42
N MET A 90 -6.06 12.21 -2.40
CA MET A 90 -6.19 12.48 -3.83
C MET A 90 -5.44 13.73 -4.33
N GLU A 91 -4.45 14.21 -3.57
CA GLU A 91 -3.62 15.31 -4.00
C GLU A 91 -2.85 14.96 -5.30
N PRO A 92 -2.84 15.83 -6.33
CA PRO A 92 -2.19 15.53 -7.61
C PRO A 92 -0.72 15.14 -7.49
N ALA A 93 0.05 15.78 -6.60
CA ALA A 93 1.46 15.48 -6.38
C ALA A 93 1.65 14.06 -5.80
N LEU A 94 0.78 13.64 -4.88
CA LEU A 94 0.79 12.29 -4.33
C LEU A 94 0.46 11.25 -5.40
N ILE A 95 -0.56 11.50 -6.23
CA ILE A 95 -0.95 10.60 -7.33
C ILE A 95 0.20 10.41 -8.31
N GLU A 96 0.88 11.50 -8.68
CA GLU A 96 2.02 11.44 -9.59
C GLU A 96 3.16 10.62 -8.98
N LEU A 97 3.51 10.88 -7.72
CA LEU A 97 4.57 10.17 -7.02
C LEU A 97 4.27 8.66 -6.86
N LEU A 98 3.02 8.31 -6.57
CA LEU A 98 2.55 6.93 -6.52
C LEU A 98 2.73 6.24 -7.87
N LYS A 99 2.27 6.86 -8.97
CA LYS A 99 2.43 6.32 -10.32
C LYS A 99 3.90 6.13 -10.69
N GLN A 100 4.74 7.13 -10.42
CA GLN A 100 6.17 7.08 -10.69
C GLN A 100 6.88 5.92 -9.95
N LYS A 101 6.47 5.63 -8.72
CA LYS A 101 7.11 4.58 -7.90
C LYS A 101 6.54 3.18 -8.14
N VAL A 102 5.24 3.05 -8.37
CA VAL A 102 4.55 1.75 -8.44
C VAL A 102 4.54 1.18 -9.86
N LEU A 103 4.28 1.99 -10.90
CA LEU A 103 4.16 1.48 -12.28
C LEU A 103 5.41 0.73 -12.79
N PRO A 104 6.65 1.23 -12.55
CA PRO A 104 7.85 0.50 -12.96
C PRO A 104 7.98 -0.88 -12.32
N ILE A 105 7.48 -1.04 -11.09
CA ILE A 105 7.51 -2.30 -10.33
C ILE A 105 6.48 -3.29 -10.89
N LEU A 106 5.33 -2.78 -11.32
CA LEU A 106 4.28 -3.57 -11.96
C LEU A 106 4.62 -3.92 -13.41
N LYS A 107 5.71 -3.37 -13.97
CA LYS A 107 6.16 -3.53 -15.36
C LYS A 107 5.11 -3.13 -16.39
N ILE A 108 4.24 -2.19 -16.02
CA ILE A 108 3.28 -1.60 -16.94
C ILE A 108 3.94 -0.43 -17.63
N LYS A 109 3.90 -0.44 -18.96
CA LYS A 109 4.21 0.72 -19.78
C LYS A 109 2.90 1.47 -20.03
N LYS A 110 2.96 2.79 -19.86
CA LYS A 110 1.90 3.72 -20.23
C LYS A 110 1.58 3.62 -21.72
#